data_AF-A0A1M7SV50-F1
#
_entry.id   AF-A0A1M7SV50-F1
#
_cell.length_a   1.000
_cell.length_b   1.000
_cell.length_c   1.000
_cell.angle_alpha   90.00
_cell.angle_beta   90.00
_cell.angle_gamma   90.00
#
_symmetry.space_group_name_H-M   'P 1'
#
loop_
_entity.id
_entity.type
_entity.pdbx_description
1 polymer ?
#
loop_
_entity_poly.entity_id
_entity_poly.type
_entity_poly.pdbx_seq_one_letter_code
_entity_poly.pdbx_strand_id
1 'polypeptide(L)'
;MKKIISVLAVTVALTAVLPAANAQQADPPKQSLTARLKQKYLERREKFVRRVKDVYFAVGCKILPGEAGTRSREGYLASVREQAVLDLKEDEELVEAARQAGLDRAAKPGACDYYRRHPEAAEAMRRSAADAAKQ
;
A
#
# COMPACT_ATOMS: atom_id res chain seq x y z
N MET A 1 17.77 69.73 51.48
CA MET A 1 19.13 69.16 51.32
C MET A 1 19.08 68.10 50.23
N LYS A 2 20.00 68.16 49.24
CA LYS A 2 20.70 67.02 48.57
C LYS A 2 19.84 65.82 48.07
N LYS A 3 19.82 65.39 46.80
CA LYS A 3 20.73 65.51 45.65
C LYS A 3 19.97 65.36 44.32
N ILE A 4 20.57 65.97 43.30
CA ILE A 4 20.25 66.00 41.87
C ILE A 4 20.79 64.72 41.18
N ILE A 5 20.30 64.43 39.97
CA ILE A 5 20.99 63.97 38.72
C ILE A 5 20.07 62.96 38.00
N SER A 6 19.24 63.39 37.05
CA SER A 6 19.49 63.68 35.61
C SER A 6 19.44 62.42 34.72
N VAL A 7 18.33 62.24 33.99
CA VAL A 7 18.15 62.44 32.53
C VAL A 7 18.72 61.30 31.68
N LEU A 8 17.84 60.63 30.94
CA LEU A 8 18.01 60.44 29.49
C LEU A 8 16.65 60.17 28.85
N ALA A 9 16.15 61.21 28.19
CA ALA A 9 15.07 61.16 27.23
C ALA A 9 15.54 60.47 25.95
N VAL A 10 14.69 59.63 25.33
CA VAL A 10 14.62 59.52 23.86
C VAL A 10 13.17 59.24 23.46
N THR A 11 12.64 60.22 22.73
CA THR A 11 11.40 60.24 21.93
C THR A 11 11.38 59.19 20.83
N VAL A 12 10.20 58.79 20.35
CA VAL A 12 9.76 58.93 18.93
C VAL A 12 8.38 58.25 18.78
N ALA A 13 7.40 59.07 18.40
CA ALA A 13 6.10 58.64 17.92
C ALA A 13 6.22 57.96 16.56
N LEU A 14 5.38 56.98 16.22
CA LEU A 14 5.01 56.73 14.82
C LEU A 14 3.66 55.98 14.73
N THR A 15 2.67 56.70 14.22
CA THR A 15 1.43 56.19 13.63
C THR A 15 1.72 55.32 12.41
N ALA A 16 1.16 54.12 12.29
CA ALA A 16 0.92 53.47 11.00
C ALA A 16 -0.04 52.27 11.09
N VAL A 17 -1.26 52.48 10.58
CA VAL A 17 -2.00 51.59 9.67
C VAL A 17 -1.98 50.09 9.98
N LEU A 18 -3.09 49.61 10.54
CA LEU A 18 -3.45 48.19 10.52
C LEU A 18 -3.55 47.72 9.05
N PRO A 19 -2.75 46.75 8.58
CA PRO A 19 -2.99 46.17 7.27
C PRO A 19 -4.26 45.33 7.36
N ALA A 20 -5.14 45.55 6.39
CA ALA A 20 -6.35 44.78 6.15
C ALA A 20 -6.04 43.28 6.27
N ALA A 21 -6.89 42.59 7.03
CA ALA A 21 -6.95 41.14 7.05
C ALA A 21 -7.25 40.66 5.62
N ASN A 22 -6.19 40.40 4.86
CA ASN A 22 -6.27 39.58 3.66
C ASN A 22 -6.66 38.19 4.14
N ALA A 23 -7.96 37.88 4.07
CA ALA A 23 -8.44 36.53 4.05
C ALA A 23 -7.83 35.86 2.81
N GLN A 24 -6.62 35.33 2.97
CA GLN A 24 -6.05 34.35 2.08
C GLN A 24 -6.95 33.13 2.20
N GLN A 25 -7.97 33.11 1.35
CA GLN A 25 -8.72 31.91 1.01
C GLN A 25 -7.69 30.95 0.43
N ALA A 26 -7.09 30.15 1.32
CA ALA A 26 -6.21 29.07 0.93
C ALA A 26 -7.04 28.15 0.05
N ASP A 27 -6.78 28.17 -1.25
CA ASP A 27 -7.23 27.12 -2.15
C ASP A 27 -6.91 25.79 -1.47
N PRO A 28 -7.88 24.86 -1.33
CA PRO A 28 -7.59 23.56 -0.76
C PRO A 28 -6.43 22.98 -1.56
N PRO A 29 -5.35 22.49 -0.90
CA PRO A 29 -4.17 22.06 -1.62
C PRO A 29 -4.63 21.06 -2.66
N LYS A 30 -4.47 21.43 -3.94
CA LYS A 30 -4.72 20.53 -5.06
C LYS A 30 -3.80 19.34 -4.81
N GLN A 31 -4.31 18.28 -4.18
CA GLN A 31 -3.62 17.00 -4.12
C GLN A 31 -3.28 16.70 -5.57
N SER A 32 -2.00 16.85 -5.89
CA SER A 32 -1.54 16.79 -7.27
C SER A 32 -2.04 15.47 -7.84
N LEU A 33 -2.50 15.47 -9.09
CA LEU A 33 -2.96 14.25 -9.75
C LEU A 33 -1.91 13.13 -9.59
N THR A 34 -0.64 13.50 -9.52
CA THR A 34 0.52 12.69 -9.16
C THR A 34 0.42 11.98 -7.80
N ALA A 35 -0.01 12.66 -6.73
CA ALA A 35 -0.23 12.06 -5.42
C ALA A 35 -1.35 11.00 -5.46
N ARG A 36 -2.46 11.29 -6.17
CA ARG A 36 -3.56 10.32 -6.37
C ARG A 36 -3.14 9.12 -7.23
N LEU A 37 -2.33 9.35 -8.27
CA LEU A 37 -1.74 8.30 -9.10
C LEU A 37 -0.81 7.39 -8.29
N LYS A 38 0.09 7.97 -7.49
CA LYS A 38 1.00 7.23 -6.61
C LYS A 38 0.23 6.41 -5.58
N GLN A 39 -0.81 6.97 -4.97
CA GLN A 39 -1.65 6.24 -4.02
C GLN A 39 -2.36 5.05 -4.69
N LYS A 40 -2.94 5.24 -5.87
CA LYS A 40 -3.57 4.15 -6.64
C LYS A 40 -2.58 3.06 -7.05
N TYR A 41 -1.34 3.41 -7.35
CA TYR A 41 -0.28 2.44 -7.63
C TYR A 41 0.05 1.62 -6.38
N LEU A 42 0.27 2.27 -5.23
CA LEU A 42 0.57 1.59 -3.96
C LEU A 42 -0.58 0.66 -3.52
N GLU A 43 -1.83 1.09 -3.64
CA GLU A 43 -3.01 0.27 -3.34
C GLU A 43 -3.07 -0.98 -4.24
N ARG A 44 -2.77 -0.82 -5.54
CA ARG A 44 -2.73 -1.95 -6.48
C ARG A 44 -1.58 -2.90 -6.18
N ARG A 45 -0.40 -2.37 -5.87
CA ARG A 45 0.78 -3.13 -5.48
C ARG A 45 0.53 -3.94 -4.20
N GLU A 46 -0.07 -3.34 -3.19
CA GLU A 46 -0.41 -4.05 -1.95
C GLU A 46 -1.41 -5.19 -2.19
N LYS A 47 -2.47 -4.92 -2.98
CA LYS A 47 -3.45 -5.94 -3.37
C LYS A 47 -2.80 -7.10 -4.12
N PHE A 48 -1.88 -6.80 -5.03
CA PHE A 48 -1.11 -7.81 -5.76
C PHE A 48 -0.28 -8.67 -4.79
N VAL A 49 0.54 -8.05 -3.95
CA VAL A 49 1.38 -8.75 -2.96
C VAL A 49 0.55 -9.65 -2.06
N ARG A 50 -0.61 -9.16 -1.60
CA ARG A 50 -1.53 -9.94 -0.78
C ARG A 50 -2.04 -11.18 -1.52
N ARG A 51 -2.46 -11.03 -2.79
CA ARG A 51 -2.89 -12.17 -3.60
C ARG A 51 -1.77 -13.17 -3.85
N VAL A 52 -0.54 -12.70 -4.12
CA VAL A 52 0.62 -13.59 -4.26
C VAL A 52 0.81 -14.43 -2.99
N LYS A 53 0.82 -13.79 -1.82
CA LYS A 53 0.91 -14.49 -0.53
C LYS A 53 -0.20 -15.53 -0.35
N ASP A 54 -1.44 -15.19 -0.68
CA ASP A 54 -2.59 -16.09 -0.52
C ASP A 54 -2.53 -17.28 -1.48
N VAL A 55 -2.08 -17.08 -2.72
CA VAL A 55 -1.84 -18.17 -3.69
C VAL A 55 -0.78 -19.12 -3.18
N TYR A 56 0.38 -18.60 -2.76
CA TYR A 56 1.46 -19.46 -2.27
C TYR A 56 1.13 -20.10 -0.91
N PHE A 57 0.31 -19.47 -0.08
CA PHE A 57 -0.28 -20.09 1.10
C PHE A 57 -1.18 -21.28 0.71
N ALA A 58 -2.06 -21.11 -0.28
CA ALA A 58 -2.92 -22.20 -0.78
C ALA A 58 -2.10 -23.36 -1.38
N VAL A 59 -1.00 -23.06 -2.08
CA VAL A 59 -0.04 -24.06 -2.58
C VAL A 59 0.60 -24.82 -1.42
N GLY A 60 1.15 -24.12 -0.43
CA GLY A 60 1.75 -24.75 0.75
C GLY A 60 0.76 -25.61 1.53
N CYS A 61 -0.51 -25.21 1.58
CA CYS A 61 -1.60 -25.97 2.18
C CYS A 61 -2.21 -27.06 1.28
N LYS A 62 -1.62 -27.34 0.10
CA LYS A 62 -2.06 -28.38 -0.85
C LYS A 62 -3.50 -28.21 -1.35
N ILE A 63 -4.00 -26.97 -1.38
CA ILE A 63 -5.31 -26.65 -1.97
C ILE A 63 -5.24 -26.64 -3.49
N LEU A 64 -4.09 -26.20 -4.03
CA LEU A 64 -3.77 -26.18 -5.45
C LEU A 64 -2.82 -27.34 -5.79
N PRO A 65 -3.10 -28.18 -6.80
CA PRO A 65 -2.22 -29.28 -7.20
C PRO A 65 -0.93 -28.74 -7.82
N GLY A 66 0.22 -29.28 -7.42
CA GLY A 66 1.55 -28.69 -7.70
C GLY A 66 1.93 -28.53 -9.19
N GLU A 67 1.28 -29.22 -10.13
CA GLU A 67 1.68 -29.22 -11.56
C GLU A 67 0.59 -28.72 -12.53
N ALA A 68 -0.70 -29.01 -12.29
CA ALA A 68 -1.78 -28.26 -12.95
C ALA A 68 -1.88 -26.83 -12.40
N GLY A 69 -1.34 -26.61 -11.21
CA GLY A 69 -1.28 -25.34 -10.52
C GLY A 69 -0.12 -24.45 -10.94
N THR A 70 0.95 -24.89 -11.60
CA THR A 70 2.06 -24.00 -12.02
C THR A 70 1.66 -23.11 -13.18
N ARG A 71 1.15 -23.69 -14.28
CA ARG A 71 0.61 -22.93 -15.42
C ARG A 71 -0.55 -22.03 -15.01
N SER A 72 -1.45 -22.58 -14.20
CA SER A 72 -2.58 -21.87 -13.59
C SER A 72 -2.15 -20.74 -12.65
N ARG A 73 -1.11 -20.95 -11.83
CA ARG A 73 -0.52 -19.95 -10.92
C ARG A 73 0.17 -18.86 -11.70
N GLU A 74 0.94 -19.21 -12.72
CA GLU A 74 1.61 -18.25 -13.59
C GLU A 74 0.58 -17.41 -14.36
N GLY A 75 -0.47 -18.02 -14.90
CA GLY A 75 -1.60 -17.31 -15.53
C GLY A 75 -2.37 -16.43 -14.55
N TYR A 76 -2.63 -16.91 -13.33
CA TYR A 76 -3.31 -16.12 -12.31
C TYR A 76 -2.43 -14.95 -11.86
N LEU A 77 -1.16 -15.19 -11.54
CA LEU A 77 -0.22 -14.14 -11.17
C LEU A 77 -0.02 -13.14 -12.31
N ALA A 78 0.02 -13.58 -13.57
CA ALA A 78 0.06 -12.71 -14.74
C ALA A 78 -1.20 -11.83 -14.84
N SER A 79 -2.39 -12.41 -14.69
CA SER A 79 -3.65 -11.65 -14.70
C SER A 79 -3.73 -10.61 -13.58
N VAL A 80 -3.16 -10.92 -12.40
CA VAL A 80 -3.10 -9.98 -11.28
C VAL A 80 -1.99 -8.93 -11.52
N ARG A 81 -0.88 -9.30 -12.19
CA ARG A 81 0.22 -8.38 -12.55
C ARG A 81 -0.24 -7.32 -13.55
N GLU A 82 -1.01 -7.71 -14.56
CA GLU A 82 -1.63 -6.80 -15.54
C GLU A 82 -2.55 -5.77 -14.86
N GLN A 83 -3.29 -6.19 -13.83
CA GLN A 83 -4.15 -5.30 -13.06
C GLN A 83 -3.37 -4.31 -12.17
N ALA A 84 -2.13 -4.64 -11.81
CA ALA A 84 -1.36 -3.93 -10.80
C ALA A 84 -0.44 -2.82 -11.34
N VAL A 85 -0.23 -2.70 -12.65
CA VAL A 85 0.73 -1.74 -13.27
C VAL A 85 2.08 -1.81 -12.55
N LEU A 86 2.66 -3.00 -12.46
CA LEU A 86 3.93 -3.22 -11.77
C LEU A 86 5.10 -2.95 -12.72
N ASP A 87 6.16 -2.32 -12.21
CA ASP A 87 7.41 -2.20 -12.94
C ASP A 87 8.15 -3.55 -12.82
N LEU A 88 8.43 -4.19 -13.96
CA LEU A 88 8.81 -5.60 -14.02
C LEU A 88 10.10 -5.89 -13.23
N LYS A 89 11.00 -4.91 -13.08
CA LYS A 89 12.30 -5.10 -12.41
C LYS A 89 12.27 -4.82 -10.90
N GLU A 90 11.62 -3.75 -10.47
CA GLU A 90 11.58 -3.39 -9.04
C GLU A 90 10.66 -4.31 -8.22
N ASP A 91 9.71 -4.97 -8.89
CA ASP A 91 8.70 -5.79 -8.23
C ASP A 91 9.00 -7.30 -8.26
N GLU A 92 10.10 -7.76 -8.85
CA GLU A 92 10.51 -9.19 -8.81
C GLU A 92 10.90 -9.65 -7.41
N GLU A 93 11.75 -8.89 -6.71
CA GLU A 93 12.11 -9.20 -5.32
C GLU A 93 10.88 -9.16 -4.40
N LEU A 94 9.95 -8.24 -4.67
CA LEU A 94 8.68 -8.14 -3.97
C LEU A 94 7.82 -9.40 -4.17
N VAL A 95 7.77 -9.92 -5.39
CA VAL A 95 7.05 -11.17 -5.73
C VAL A 95 7.68 -12.36 -5.01
N GLU A 96 9.00 -12.50 -5.05
CA GLU A 96 9.70 -13.61 -4.37
C GLU A 96 9.56 -13.53 -2.85
N ALA A 97 9.65 -12.34 -2.26
CA ALA A 97 9.39 -12.14 -0.83
C ALA A 97 7.92 -12.47 -0.47
N ALA A 98 6.97 -12.09 -1.31
CA ALA A 98 5.56 -12.41 -1.12
C ALA A 98 5.29 -13.92 -1.25
N ARG A 99 5.95 -14.58 -2.19
CA ARG A 99 5.93 -16.04 -2.36
C ARG A 99 6.45 -16.73 -1.09
N GLN A 100 7.64 -16.37 -0.64
CA GLN A 100 8.25 -16.97 0.54
C GLN A 100 7.36 -16.77 1.77
N ALA A 101 6.84 -15.54 1.98
CA ALA A 101 5.93 -15.25 3.07
C ALA A 101 4.64 -16.10 3.05
N GLY A 102 4.10 -16.40 1.86
CA GLY A 102 2.95 -17.30 1.70
C GLY A 102 3.28 -18.74 2.10
N LEU A 103 4.42 -19.25 1.66
CA LEU A 103 4.89 -20.60 1.99
C LEU A 103 5.24 -20.73 3.49
N ASP A 104 5.94 -19.75 4.05
CA ASP A 104 6.28 -19.70 5.47
C ASP A 104 5.02 -19.67 6.33
N ARG A 105 3.99 -18.94 5.91
CA ARG A 105 2.68 -18.96 6.57
C ARG A 105 2.06 -20.36 6.53
N ALA A 106 2.15 -21.07 5.41
CA ALA A 106 1.61 -22.43 5.29
C ALA A 106 2.39 -23.45 6.13
N ALA A 107 3.69 -23.23 6.33
CA ALA A 107 4.54 -24.07 7.17
C ALA A 107 4.23 -23.95 8.68
N LYS A 108 3.54 -22.89 9.10
CA LYS A 108 3.16 -22.71 10.52
C LYS A 108 2.15 -23.79 10.96
N PRO A 109 2.35 -24.43 12.13
CA PRO A 109 1.40 -25.40 12.66
C PRO A 109 -0.02 -24.82 12.74
N GLY A 110 -1.01 -25.58 12.24
CA GLY A 110 -2.42 -25.19 12.26
C GLY A 110 -2.83 -24.07 11.29
N ALA A 111 -1.91 -23.48 10.52
CA ALA A 111 -2.26 -22.42 9.59
C ALA A 111 -3.21 -22.92 8.48
N CYS A 112 -2.93 -24.10 7.93
CA CYS A 112 -3.76 -24.70 6.89
C CYS A 112 -5.16 -25.14 7.35
N ASP A 113 -5.43 -25.20 8.66
CA ASP A 113 -6.78 -25.39 9.17
C ASP A 113 -7.73 -24.24 8.81
N TYR A 114 -7.19 -23.10 8.37
CA TYR A 114 -7.98 -22.05 7.72
C TYR A 114 -8.88 -22.62 6.62
N TYR A 115 -8.35 -23.40 5.69
CA TYR A 115 -9.14 -23.94 4.59
C TYR A 115 -10.09 -25.07 5.00
N ARG A 116 -9.83 -25.72 6.14
CA ARG A 116 -10.78 -26.68 6.74
C ARG A 116 -11.97 -25.97 7.36
N ARG A 117 -11.75 -24.80 7.97
CA ARG A 117 -12.81 -23.95 8.54
C ARG A 117 -13.53 -23.11 7.48
N HIS A 118 -12.88 -22.85 6.35
CA HIS A 118 -13.37 -22.05 5.22
C HIS A 118 -13.28 -22.85 3.91
N PRO A 119 -14.11 -23.89 3.72
CA PRO A 119 -14.12 -24.68 2.48
C PRO A 119 -14.42 -23.81 1.25
N GLU A 120 -15.25 -22.78 1.39
CA GLU A 120 -15.57 -21.80 0.35
C GLU A 120 -14.32 -21.06 -0.16
N ALA A 121 -13.38 -20.76 0.74
CA ALA A 121 -12.12 -20.13 0.36
C ALA A 121 -11.21 -21.09 -0.41
N ALA A 122 -11.22 -22.39 -0.06
CA ALA A 122 -10.46 -23.40 -0.79
C ALA A 122 -11.01 -23.58 -2.21
N GLU A 123 -12.33 -23.65 -2.36
CA GLU A 123 -12.98 -23.74 -3.66
C GLU A 123 -12.76 -22.50 -4.52
N ALA A 124 -12.87 -21.30 -3.94
CA ALA A 124 -12.62 -20.06 -4.67
C ALA A 124 -11.20 -20.02 -5.26
N MET A 125 -10.21 -20.50 -4.50
CA MET A 125 -8.83 -20.63 -4.99
C MET A 125 -8.72 -21.64 -6.12
N ARG A 126 -9.35 -22.82 -5.99
CA ARG A 126 -9.35 -23.84 -7.04
C ARG A 126 -10.05 -23.39 -8.32
N ARG A 127 -11.19 -22.69 -8.19
CA ARG A 127 -11.91 -22.12 -9.34
C ARG A 127 -11.09 -21.04 -10.03
N SER A 128 -10.55 -20.09 -9.26
CA SER A 128 -9.68 -19.03 -9.80
C SER A 128 -8.46 -19.60 -10.53
N ALA A 129 -7.87 -20.66 -9.97
CA ALA A 129 -6.79 -21.40 -10.61
C ALA A 129 -7.28 -22.08 -11.91
N ALA A 130 -8.39 -22.80 -11.88
CA ALA A 130 -8.93 -23.47 -13.05
C ALA A 130 -9.28 -22.49 -14.20
N ASP A 131 -9.79 -21.30 -13.87
CA ASP A 131 -10.12 -20.27 -14.87
C ASP A 131 -8.88 -19.57 -15.43
N ALA A 132 -7.81 -19.45 -14.64
CA ALA A 132 -6.51 -18.98 -15.13
C ALA A 132 -5.79 -20.01 -16.01
N ALA A 133 -6.08 -21.31 -15.84
CA ALA A 133 -5.48 -22.37 -16.67
C ALA A 133 -6.11 -22.50 -18.07
N LYS A 134 -7.28 -21.90 -18.27
CA LYS A 134 -8.03 -21.92 -19.55
C LYS A 134 -7.69 -20.73 -20.46
N GLN A 135 -7.02 -19.72 -19.91
CA GLN A 135 -6.52 -18.54 -20.64
C GLN A 135 -5.11 -18.83 -21.15
#